data_AF-A0AAV5WHJ6-F1
#
_entry.id   AF-A0AAV5WHJ6-F1
#
_cell.length_a   1.000
_cell.length_b   1.000
_cell.length_c   1.000
_cell.angle_alpha   90.00
_cell.angle_beta   90.00
_cell.angle_gamma   90.00
#
_symmetry.space_group_name_H-M   'P 1'
#
loop_
_entity.id
_entity.type
_entity.pdbx_description
1 polymer ?
#
loop_
_entity_poly.entity_id
_entity_poly.type
_entity_poly.pdbx_seq_one_letter_code
_entity_poly.pdbx_strand_id
1 'polypeptide(L)'
;MVSRSRLALCTALCILTVSVMVLIALGAIMMTSDDVDDEPSATPIPMGAVVYDKRFQEVVEVFRSNLDADLERAGAAFAVYYKGKPAVHVWGGWSLIKDQRLPDVNDPAGAVKVLSGVPWEAHTRSVMFSTTKCLSALVLAYSLQN
;
A
#
# COMPACT_ATOMS: atom_id res chain seq x y z
N MET A 1 24.11 38.96 -15.15
CA MET A 1 23.53 39.02 -13.79
C MET A 1 22.02 38.83 -13.89
N VAL A 2 21.52 37.64 -13.55
CA VAL A 2 20.06 37.41 -13.42
C VAL A 2 19.62 38.12 -12.14
N SER A 3 18.64 39.02 -12.23
CA SER A 3 18.17 39.76 -11.05
C SER A 3 17.47 38.80 -10.09
N ARG A 4 17.68 39.01 -8.78
CA ARG A 4 17.04 38.22 -7.70
C ARG A 4 15.52 38.12 -7.88
N SER A 5 14.91 39.16 -8.45
CA SER A 5 13.48 39.23 -8.79
C SER A 5 13.07 38.21 -9.86
N ARG A 6 13.91 37.97 -10.87
CA ARG A 6 13.64 36.98 -11.93
C ARG A 6 13.80 35.55 -11.43
N LEU A 7 14.77 35.30 -10.54
CA LEU A 7 14.96 33.98 -9.93
C LEU A 7 13.79 33.63 -8.99
N ALA A 8 13.36 34.57 -8.16
CA ALA A 8 12.20 34.38 -7.27
C ALA A 8 10.90 34.13 -8.05
N LEU A 9 10.69 34.84 -9.16
CA LEU A 9 9.51 34.63 -10.02
C LEU A 9 9.52 33.25 -10.69
N CYS A 10 10.69 32.78 -11.16
CA CYS A 10 10.82 31.45 -11.73
C CYS A 10 10.56 30.35 -10.68
N THR A 11 11.09 30.49 -9.46
CA THR A 11 10.85 29.53 -8.39
C THR A 11 9.37 29.49 -7.99
N ALA A 12 8.72 30.66 -7.88
CA ALA A 12 7.29 30.75 -7.58
C ALA A 12 6.42 30.12 -8.68
N LEU A 13 6.75 30.36 -9.96
CA LEU A 13 6.06 29.71 -11.08
C LEU A 13 6.21 28.19 -11.04
N CYS A 14 7.44 27.68 -10.80
CA CYS A 14 7.67 26.24 -10.71
C CYS A 14 6.91 25.59 -9.54
N ILE A 15 6.84 26.24 -8.38
CA ILE A 15 6.07 25.72 -7.23
C ILE A 15 4.58 25.69 -7.55
N LEU A 16 4.06 26.75 -8.19
CA LEU A 16 2.65 26.82 -8.56
C LEU A 16 2.29 25.78 -9.60
N THR A 17 3.11 25.58 -10.63
CA THR A 17 2.85 24.58 -11.67
C THR A 17 2.91 23.16 -11.12
N VAL A 18 3.89 22.85 -10.26
CA VAL A 18 3.97 21.53 -9.59
C VAL A 18 2.77 21.31 -8.68
N SER A 19 2.35 22.32 -7.91
CA SER A 19 1.21 22.20 -6.99
C SER A 19 -0.11 21.97 -7.75
N VAL A 20 -0.32 22.69 -8.86
CA VAL A 20 -1.49 22.49 -9.72
C VAL A 20 -1.48 21.11 -10.36
N MET A 21 -0.32 20.60 -10.81
CA MET A 21 -0.22 19.24 -11.33
C MET A 21 -0.52 18.17 -10.29
N VAL A 22 -0.05 18.34 -9.05
CA VAL A 22 -0.37 17.43 -7.93
C VAL A 22 -1.86 17.45 -7.63
N LEU A 23 -2.50 18.62 -7.60
CA LEU A 23 -3.94 18.73 -7.35
C LEU A 23 -4.78 18.12 -8.48
N ILE A 24 -4.37 18.29 -9.75
CA ILE A 24 -5.05 17.64 -10.89
C ILE A 24 -4.88 16.12 -10.81
N ALA A 25 -3.68 15.63 -10.47
CA ALA A 25 -3.44 14.21 -10.29
C ALA A 25 -4.27 13.62 -9.14
N LEU A 26 -4.34 14.31 -7.99
CA LEU A 26 -5.17 13.91 -6.86
C LEU A 26 -6.67 13.95 -7.21
N GLY A 27 -7.12 14.98 -7.93
CA GLY A 27 -8.51 15.08 -8.40
C GLY A 27 -8.88 13.96 -9.36
N ALA A 28 -7.98 13.59 -10.27
CA ALA A 28 -8.17 12.45 -11.17
C ALA A 28 -8.23 11.12 -10.41
N ILE A 29 -7.37 10.93 -9.40
CA ILE A 29 -7.37 9.73 -8.53
C ILE A 29 -8.66 9.66 -7.70
N MET A 30 -9.20 10.79 -7.23
CA MET A 30 -10.45 10.82 -6.46
C MET A 30 -11.72 10.68 -7.32
N MET A 31 -11.66 10.98 -8.62
CA MET A 31 -12.81 10.83 -9.54
C MET A 31 -12.88 9.47 -10.23
N THR A 32 -11.93 8.57 -9.99
CA THR A 32 -11.98 7.18 -10.49
C THR A 32 -12.60 6.19 -9.50
N SER A 33 -13.15 6.64 -8.38
CA SER A 33 -13.97 5.79 -7.50
C SER A 33 -15.44 5.86 -7.95
N ASP A 34 -15.71 5.40 -9.17
CA ASP A 34 -17.06 4.96 -9.50
C ASP A 34 -17.21 3.55 -8.90
N ASP A 35 -18.27 3.35 -8.11
CA ASP A 35 -18.63 2.08 -7.51
C ASP A 35 -18.91 1.05 -8.62
N VAL A 36 -17.90 0.26 -8.97
CA VAL A 36 -18.04 -0.90 -9.85
C VAL A 36 -18.43 -2.08 -8.95
N ASP A 37 -19.63 -2.60 -9.16
CA ASP A 37 -20.09 -3.85 -8.58
C ASP A 37 -19.25 -5.02 -9.16
N ASP A 38 -18.05 -5.22 -8.62
CA ASP A 38 -17.26 -6.42 -8.87
C ASP A 38 -18.02 -7.62 -8.30
N GLU A 39 -18.53 -8.49 -9.17
CA GLU A 39 -19.02 -9.82 -8.79
C GLU A 39 -17.94 -10.51 -7.94
N PRO A 40 -18.20 -10.80 -6.66
CA PRO A 40 -17.17 -11.24 -5.74
C PRO A 40 -16.53 -12.52 -6.26
N SER A 41 -15.21 -12.47 -6.43
CA SER A 41 -14.40 -13.66 -6.66
C SER A 41 -14.85 -14.77 -5.70
N ALA A 42 -15.45 -15.84 -6.24
CA ALA A 42 -16.06 -16.93 -5.46
C ALA A 42 -15.11 -17.66 -4.49
N THR A 43 -13.82 -17.33 -4.51
CA THR A 43 -12.83 -17.79 -3.53
C THR A 43 -12.39 -16.60 -2.68
N PRO A 44 -12.64 -16.62 -1.36
CA PRO A 44 -12.15 -15.60 -0.46
C PRO A 44 -10.64 -15.49 -0.53
N ILE A 45 -10.12 -14.26 -0.58
CA ILE A 45 -8.67 -14.01 -0.55
C ILE A 45 -8.12 -14.55 0.79
N PRO A 46 -7.06 -15.38 0.78
CA PRO A 46 -6.47 -15.90 2.01
C PRO A 46 -6.05 -14.75 2.93
N MET A 47 -6.45 -14.84 4.20
CA MET A 47 -6.17 -13.80 5.18
C MET A 47 -6.05 -14.42 6.57
N GLY A 48 -5.13 -13.89 7.37
CA GLY A 48 -5.04 -14.18 8.80
C GLY A 48 -4.82 -12.91 9.61
N ALA A 49 -5.25 -12.95 10.88
CA ALA A 49 -5.08 -11.84 11.80
C ALA A 49 -4.95 -12.33 13.25
N VAL A 50 -4.20 -11.59 14.05
CA VAL A 50 -4.19 -11.68 15.51
C VAL A 50 -4.47 -10.31 16.08
N VAL A 51 -5.60 -10.18 16.78
CA VAL A 51 -6.01 -8.94 17.47
C VAL A 51 -5.74 -9.11 18.95
N TYR A 52 -4.71 -8.42 19.45
CA TYR A 52 -4.35 -8.42 20.87
C TYR A 52 -5.14 -7.36 21.65
N ASP A 53 -5.51 -6.27 20.98
CA ASP A 53 -6.28 -5.18 21.55
C ASP A 53 -7.46 -4.82 20.64
N LYS A 54 -8.68 -5.08 21.11
CA LYS A 54 -9.93 -4.91 20.34
C LYS A 54 -10.17 -3.47 19.87
N ARG A 55 -9.52 -2.48 20.47
CA ARG A 55 -9.61 -1.08 20.02
C ARG A 55 -9.04 -0.87 18.61
N PHE A 56 -8.23 -1.82 18.12
CA PHE A 56 -7.64 -1.80 16.79
C PHE A 56 -8.30 -2.80 15.83
N GLN A 57 -9.49 -3.33 16.17
CA GLN A 57 -10.22 -4.28 15.32
C GLN A 57 -10.49 -3.71 13.91
N GLU A 58 -10.82 -2.42 13.82
CA GLU A 58 -11.09 -1.71 12.57
C GLU A 58 -9.92 -1.78 11.57
N VAL A 59 -8.67 -1.91 12.06
CA VAL A 59 -7.50 -2.10 11.19
C VAL A 59 -7.61 -3.39 10.37
N VAL A 60 -8.17 -4.46 10.95
CA VAL A 60 -8.38 -5.73 10.26
C VAL A 60 -9.45 -5.59 9.19
N GLU A 61 -10.49 -4.80 9.45
CA GLU A 61 -11.59 -4.54 8.53
C GLU A 61 -11.13 -3.70 7.33
N VAL A 62 -10.37 -2.63 7.58
CA VAL A 62 -9.76 -1.82 6.51
C VAL A 62 -8.77 -2.65 5.68
N PHE A 63 -7.94 -3.47 6.33
CA PHE A 63 -7.01 -4.34 5.60
C PHE A 63 -7.75 -5.34 4.70
N ARG A 64 -8.85 -5.93 5.19
CA ARG A 64 -9.72 -6.79 4.38
C ARG A 64 -10.32 -6.03 3.20
N SER A 65 -10.87 -4.84 3.44
CA SER A 65 -11.43 -4.00 2.38
C SER A 65 -10.40 -3.68 1.28
N ASN A 66 -9.13 -3.45 1.65
CA ASN A 66 -8.07 -3.22 0.67
C ASN A 66 -7.75 -4.46 -0.17
N LEU A 67 -7.79 -5.65 0.44
CA LEU A 67 -7.62 -6.90 -0.29
C LEU A 67 -8.80 -7.15 -1.24
N ASP A 68 -10.02 -6.99 -0.74
CA ASP A 68 -11.25 -7.23 -1.50
C ASP A 68 -11.37 -6.25 -2.69
N ALA A 69 -10.85 -5.03 -2.55
CA ALA A 69 -10.76 -4.02 -3.61
C ALA A 69 -9.52 -4.14 -4.52
N ASP A 70 -8.78 -5.27 -4.45
CA ASP A 70 -7.57 -5.54 -5.25
C ASP A 70 -6.44 -4.48 -5.13
N LEU A 71 -6.44 -3.69 -4.06
CA LEU A 71 -5.41 -2.68 -3.79
C LEU A 71 -4.07 -3.32 -3.40
N GLU A 72 -4.12 -4.55 -2.88
CA GLU A 72 -2.96 -5.33 -2.41
C GLU A 72 -2.77 -6.62 -3.25
N ARG A 73 -2.76 -6.46 -4.58
CA ARG A 73 -2.77 -7.54 -5.61
C ARG A 73 -1.91 -8.76 -5.36
N ALA A 74 -0.64 -8.54 -4.99
CA ALA A 74 0.26 -9.63 -4.68
C ALA A 74 -0.11 -10.19 -3.31
N GLY A 75 -0.05 -9.36 -2.27
CA GLY A 75 -0.39 -9.67 -0.89
C GLY A 75 0.35 -8.72 0.03
N ALA A 76 -0.07 -8.64 1.28
CA ALA A 76 0.44 -7.67 2.23
C ALA A 76 0.45 -8.20 3.66
N ALA A 77 1.19 -7.50 4.52
CA ALA A 77 1.13 -7.68 5.96
C ALA A 77 1.29 -6.33 6.67
N PHE A 78 0.60 -6.18 7.80
CA PHE A 78 0.62 -4.97 8.61
C PHE A 78 0.60 -5.32 10.11
N ALA A 79 1.37 -4.57 10.91
CA ALA A 79 1.44 -4.78 12.35
C ALA A 79 1.47 -3.44 13.08
N VAL A 80 0.73 -3.37 14.19
CA VAL A 80 0.67 -2.19 15.06
C VAL A 80 1.16 -2.56 16.44
N TYR A 81 2.05 -1.72 16.98
CA TYR A 81 2.43 -1.72 18.38
C TYR A 81 1.93 -0.44 19.03
N TYR A 82 1.26 -0.58 20.18
CA TYR A 82 0.77 0.54 20.97
C TYR A 82 1.38 0.48 22.36
N LYS A 83 2.08 1.54 22.78
CA LYS A 83 2.80 1.62 24.07
C LYS A 83 3.74 0.43 24.30
N GLY A 84 4.50 0.05 23.27
CA GLY A 84 5.46 -1.05 23.33
C GLY A 84 4.87 -2.46 23.37
N LYS A 85 3.54 -2.61 23.24
CA LYS A 85 2.86 -3.91 23.19
C LYS A 85 2.24 -4.15 21.82
N PRO A 86 2.23 -5.39 21.32
CA PRO A 86 1.52 -5.71 20.08
C PRO A 86 0.03 -5.41 20.26
N ALA A 87 -0.58 -4.76 19.28
CA ALA A 87 -1.99 -4.41 19.28
C ALA A 87 -2.75 -5.21 18.21
N VAL A 88 -2.22 -5.25 16.98
CA VAL A 88 -2.76 -6.07 15.89
C VAL A 88 -1.62 -6.52 14.96
N HIS A 89 -1.76 -7.72 14.41
CA HIS A 89 -0.94 -8.25 13.33
C HIS A 89 -1.88 -8.88 12.30
N VAL A 90 -1.82 -8.44 11.05
CA VAL A 90 -2.71 -8.88 9.97
C VAL A 90 -1.89 -9.16 8.71
N TRP A 91 -2.28 -10.17 7.94
CA TRP A 91 -1.64 -10.56 6.69
C TRP A 91 -2.66 -11.18 5.74
N GLY A 92 -2.40 -11.14 4.43
CA GLY A 92 -3.26 -11.77 3.45
C GLY A 92 -2.83 -11.55 2.00
N GLY A 93 -3.60 -12.12 1.09
CA GLY A 93 -3.23 -12.22 -0.32
C GLY A 93 -2.29 -13.40 -0.58
N TRP A 94 -1.41 -13.24 -1.56
CA TRP A 94 -0.56 -14.27 -2.12
C TRP A 94 0.93 -13.91 -2.00
N SER A 95 1.74 -14.78 -1.41
CA SER A 95 3.20 -14.61 -1.42
C SER A 95 3.79 -14.87 -2.81
N LEU A 96 3.10 -15.67 -3.62
CA LEU A 96 3.45 -15.96 -5.01
C LEU A 96 2.19 -16.28 -5.81
N ILE A 97 1.96 -15.53 -6.88
CA ILE A 97 0.93 -15.85 -7.87
C ILE A 97 1.53 -16.85 -8.87
N LYS A 98 0.87 -18.01 -9.02
CA LYS A 98 1.30 -19.06 -9.97
C LYS A 98 0.52 -18.98 -11.28
N ASP A 99 -0.77 -18.70 -11.18
CA ASP A 99 -1.67 -18.57 -12.32
C ASP A 99 -2.68 -17.45 -12.07
N GLN A 100 -2.89 -16.64 -13.10
CA GLN A 100 -3.81 -15.52 -13.07
C GLN A 100 -4.48 -15.34 -14.43
N ARG A 101 -5.74 -14.93 -14.41
CA ARG A 101 -6.48 -14.51 -15.58
C ARG A 101 -6.43 -12.98 -15.67
N LEU A 102 -5.96 -12.49 -16.81
CA LEU A 102 -6.01 -11.07 -17.16
C LEU A 102 -7.45 -10.65 -17.50
N PRO A 103 -7.77 -9.35 -17.40
CA PRO A 103 -9.08 -8.82 -17.79
C PRO A 103 -9.39 -9.15 -19.25
N ASP A 104 -10.68 -9.29 -19.58
CA ASP A 104 -11.09 -9.50 -20.97
C ASP A 104 -10.73 -8.25 -21.80
N VAL A 105 -10.29 -8.43 -23.03
CA VAL A 105 -10.03 -7.30 -23.95
C VAL A 105 -11.30 -6.45 -24.17
N ASN A 106 -12.48 -7.07 -24.07
CA ASN A 106 -13.77 -6.40 -24.20
C ASN A 106 -14.27 -5.78 -22.89
N ASP A 107 -13.61 -6.08 -21.77
CA ASP A 107 -13.87 -5.51 -20.45
C ASP A 107 -12.53 -5.19 -19.75
N PRO A 108 -11.87 -4.08 -20.15
CA PRO A 108 -10.59 -3.68 -19.58
C PRO A 108 -10.73 -3.19 -18.13
N ALA A 109 -11.96 -2.97 -17.65
CA ALA A 109 -12.23 -2.62 -16.25
C ALA A 109 -12.28 -3.85 -15.34
N GLY A 110 -12.41 -5.06 -15.88
CA GLY A 110 -12.45 -6.28 -15.10
C GLY A 110 -11.19 -6.49 -14.24
N ALA A 111 -11.38 -7.01 -13.02
CA ALA A 111 -10.29 -7.29 -12.10
C ALA A 111 -9.37 -8.43 -12.59
N VAL A 112 -8.09 -8.39 -12.21
CA VAL A 112 -7.17 -9.52 -12.39
C VAL A 112 -7.58 -10.62 -11.43
N LYS A 113 -7.87 -11.82 -11.94
CA LYS A 113 -8.29 -12.94 -11.11
C LYS A 113 -7.15 -13.92 -10.86
N VAL A 114 -6.71 -14.03 -9.61
CA VAL A 114 -5.74 -15.07 -9.22
C VAL A 114 -6.43 -16.42 -9.18
N LEU A 115 -5.95 -17.35 -9.99
CA LEU A 115 -6.50 -18.71 -10.10
C LEU A 115 -5.79 -19.68 -9.18
N SER A 116 -4.48 -19.49 -9.00
CA SER A 116 -3.69 -20.25 -8.03
C SER A 116 -2.47 -19.48 -7.55
N GLY A 117 -2.08 -19.72 -6.31
CA GLY A 117 -0.93 -19.09 -5.69
C GLY A 117 -0.52 -19.77 -4.41
N VAL A 118 0.55 -19.27 -3.81
CA VAL A 118 0.94 -19.58 -2.43
C VAL A 118 0.38 -18.47 -1.55
N PRO A 119 -0.42 -18.77 -0.51
CA PRO A 119 -0.99 -17.74 0.34
C PRO A 119 0.11 -16.96 1.07
N TRP A 120 -0.20 -15.73 1.46
CA TRP A 120 0.61 -14.99 2.42
C TRP A 120 0.37 -15.54 3.83
N GLU A 121 1.44 -15.79 4.57
CA GLU A 121 1.41 -16.33 5.93
C GLU A 121 1.98 -15.32 6.92
N ALA A 122 1.73 -15.54 8.22
CA ALA A 122 2.18 -14.65 9.30
C ALA A 122 3.70 -14.39 9.32
N HIS A 123 4.49 -15.26 8.68
CA HIS A 123 5.95 -15.20 8.66
C HIS A 123 6.53 -15.14 7.24
N THR A 124 5.67 -14.88 6.24
CA THR A 124 6.12 -14.61 4.87
C THR A 124 7.08 -13.43 4.88
N ARG A 125 8.20 -13.59 4.16
CA ARG A 125 9.25 -12.58 4.05
C ARG A 125 9.12 -11.87 2.72
N SER A 126 9.35 -10.56 2.73
CA SER A 126 9.41 -9.73 1.52
C SER A 126 10.66 -8.87 1.53
N VAL A 127 11.00 -8.33 0.37
CA VAL A 127 12.07 -7.35 0.22
C VAL A 127 11.60 -5.99 0.76
N MET A 128 12.39 -5.40 1.65
CA MET A 128 12.04 -4.14 2.34
C MET A 128 12.59 -2.89 1.64
N PHE A 129 13.33 -3.04 0.54
CA PHE A 129 13.93 -1.94 -0.23
C PHE A 129 14.56 -0.85 0.66
N SER A 130 14.11 0.40 0.51
CA SER A 130 14.66 1.55 1.22
C SER A 130 14.30 1.59 2.71
N THR A 131 13.30 0.84 3.18
CA THR A 131 13.02 0.69 4.62
C THR A 131 14.25 0.14 5.35
N THR A 132 15.09 -0.65 4.67
CA THR A 132 16.37 -1.14 5.20
C THR A 132 17.32 -0.01 5.66
N LYS A 133 17.22 1.19 5.09
CA LYS A 133 18.02 2.36 5.50
C LYS A 133 17.75 2.76 6.95
N CYS A 134 16.51 2.62 7.43
CA CYS A 134 16.17 2.89 8.83
C CYS A 134 16.88 1.91 9.78
N LEU A 135 16.97 0.63 9.40
CA LEU A 135 17.72 -0.38 10.16
C LEU A 135 19.22 -0.04 10.18
N SER A 136 19.80 0.34 9.04
CA SER A 136 21.20 0.76 8.99
C SER A 136 21.48 1.99 9.86
N ALA A 137 20.59 2.97 9.86
CA ALA A 137 20.71 4.16 10.72
C ALA A 137 20.67 3.80 12.22
N LEU A 138 19.80 2.87 12.62
CA LEU A 138 19.74 2.37 14.00
C LEU A 138 21.06 1.70 14.43
N VAL A 139 21.66 0.86 13.56
CA VAL A 139 22.94 0.20 13.84
C VAL A 139 24.06 1.23 14.03
N LEU A 140 24.10 2.27 13.21
CA LEU A 140 25.09 3.35 13.34
C LEU A 140 24.89 4.12 14.64
N ALA A 141 23.65 4.52 14.96
CA ALA A 141 23.35 5.23 16.19
C ALA A 141 23.77 4.43 17.42
N TYR A 142 23.48 3.12 17.46
CA TYR A 142 23.89 2.24 18.54
C TYR A 142 25.42 2.12 18.64
N SER A 143 26.12 2.00 17.52
CA SER A 143 27.59 1.89 17.50
C SER A 143 28.28 3.16 18.04
N LEU A 144 27.68 4.33 17.82
CA LEU A 144 28.19 5.64 18.23
C LEU A 144 27.78 6.04 19.66
N GLN A 145 26.95 5.25 20.35
CA GLN A 145 26.58 5.48 21.75
C GLN A 145 27.66 5.00 22.75
N ASN A 146 28.69 4.30 22.28
CA ASN A 146 29.88 3.95 23.05
C ASN A 146 30.92 5.08 23.00
#